data_AF-A0A202DIA0-F1
#
_entry.id   AF-A0A202DIA0-F1
#
_cell.length_a   1.000
_cell.length_b   1.000
_cell.length_c   1.000
_cell.angle_alpha   90.00
_cell.angle_beta   90.00
_cell.angle_gamma   90.00
#
_symmetry.space_group_name_H-M   'P 1'
#
loop_
_entity.id
_entity.type
_entity.pdbx_description
1 polymer ?
#
loop_
_entity_poly.entity_id
_entity_poly.type
_entity_poly.pdbx_seq_one_letter_code
_entity_poly.pdbx_strand_id
1 'polypeptide(L)'
;MGDKHKETDAVEAMQHSQERFRSLFEHSAFGVAICRLFRDDDGVPIDYEYLEVNEAVAVEAGPDAAKVVGHRVSELFPKEEADHYIQMYGQAVDSGVAARFEQKCDVFGRHFDVVAFRISGDEFAITMRDITETRKLQEQLQQSQKMDAIGRLAGGVAHDYSNIVMGIMYYAELCRDGIASDHPIQQWVDEIQREAERSASLTRQLLGFARQLKRKSLLAAHRLDKDTSGCIIVACNQKVFDNTVQVFKEHKVSKTYHAIVFGKIRLEHQTIREQIEGRDAVSSIKIIDSNKEASHISVRIKTGRTHQIRKHLSSIRNPVIGDKQYAVGRKVDENAIQVARQMLHASSISFPHPDTGRVIRAHAPLPKDFRRCLRLFKLR
;
A
#
# COMPACT_ATOMS: atom_id res chain seq x y z
N MET A 1 52.60 31.93 39.70
CA MET A 1 52.33 30.69 38.92
C MET A 1 50.88 30.24 38.95
N GLY A 2 50.05 30.62 39.94
CA GLY A 2 48.64 30.20 40.01
C GLY A 2 47.64 30.91 39.07
N ASP A 3 48.00 32.05 38.48
CA ASP A 3 47.07 32.84 37.64
C ASP A 3 46.97 32.30 36.20
N LYS A 4 48.10 31.90 35.62
CA LYS A 4 48.16 31.32 34.26
C LYS A 4 47.44 29.97 34.15
N HIS A 5 47.36 29.18 35.22
CA HIS A 5 46.65 27.90 35.21
C HIS A 5 45.13 28.09 35.17
N LYS A 6 44.58 29.02 35.97
CA LYS A 6 43.14 29.34 35.96
C LYS A 6 42.66 29.90 34.61
N GLU A 7 43.51 30.70 33.96
CA GLU A 7 43.22 31.28 32.65
C GLU A 7 43.23 30.21 31.55
N THR A 8 44.12 29.21 31.65
CA THR A 8 44.18 28.07 30.72
C THR A 8 42.97 27.13 30.92
N ASP A 9 42.62 26.82 32.17
CA ASP A 9 41.46 25.97 32.49
C ASP A 9 40.12 26.61 32.05
N ALA A 10 39.99 27.93 32.17
CA ALA A 10 38.80 28.66 31.73
C ALA A 10 38.67 28.67 30.19
N VAL A 11 39.79 28.80 29.47
CA VAL A 11 39.80 28.75 28.00
C VAL A 11 39.46 27.33 27.52
N GLU A 12 40.02 26.30 28.13
CA GLU A 12 39.72 24.90 27.78
C GLU A 12 38.24 24.56 28.05
N ALA A 13 37.70 25.00 29.19
CA ALA A 13 36.28 24.81 29.50
C ALA A 13 35.35 25.52 28.51
N MET A 14 35.71 26.74 28.09
CA MET A 14 34.95 27.52 27.10
C MET A 14 34.98 26.85 25.72
N GLN A 15 36.16 26.40 25.27
CA GLN A 15 36.32 25.67 24.01
C GLN A 15 35.51 24.38 24.02
N HIS A 16 35.59 23.60 25.09
CA HIS A 16 34.84 22.34 25.23
C HIS A 16 33.32 22.56 25.24
N SER A 17 32.84 23.63 25.89
CA SER A 17 31.42 24.01 25.86
C SER A 17 30.98 24.46 24.47
N GLN A 18 31.81 25.23 23.77
CA GLN A 18 31.55 25.71 22.41
C GLN A 18 31.53 24.56 21.40
N GLU A 19 32.46 23.62 21.48
CA GLU A 19 32.49 22.43 20.63
C GLU A 19 31.25 21.55 20.84
N ARG A 20 30.85 21.32 22.10
CA ARG A 20 29.61 20.60 22.42
C ARG A 20 28.38 21.27 21.82
N PHE A 21 28.26 22.60 21.98
CA PHE A 21 27.14 23.36 21.42
C PHE A 21 27.13 23.29 19.89
N ARG A 22 28.27 23.55 19.25
CA ARG A 22 28.42 23.49 17.79
C ARG A 22 28.04 22.11 17.26
N SER A 23 28.50 21.04 17.92
CA SER A 23 28.18 19.67 17.51
C SER A 23 26.68 19.37 17.61
N LEU A 24 26.00 19.80 18.68
CA LEU A 24 24.55 19.64 18.82
C LEU A 24 23.78 20.45 17.79
N PHE A 25 24.24 21.67 17.49
CA PHE A 25 23.63 22.55 16.51
C PHE A 25 23.73 21.98 15.09
N GLU A 26 24.94 21.64 14.65
CA GLU A 26 25.21 21.16 13.27
C GLU A 26 24.63 19.78 13.00
N HIS A 27 24.66 18.87 13.98
CA HIS A 27 24.19 17.49 13.80
C HIS A 27 22.77 17.25 14.33
N SER A 28 22.02 18.31 14.64
CA SER A 28 20.61 18.20 14.98
C SER A 28 19.82 17.65 13.79
N ALA A 29 18.93 16.69 14.05
CA ALA A 29 17.99 16.18 13.06
C ALA A 29 16.86 17.17 12.73
N PHE A 30 16.73 18.24 13.52
CA PHE A 30 15.77 19.31 13.32
C PHE A 30 16.48 20.57 12.85
N GLY A 31 15.78 21.37 12.04
CA GLY A 31 16.24 22.71 11.68
C GLY A 31 16.36 23.55 12.95
N VAL A 32 17.53 24.12 13.19
CA VAL A 32 17.76 25.03 14.32
C VAL A 32 18.21 26.37 13.77
N ALA A 33 17.57 27.43 14.25
CA ALA A 33 17.94 28.80 14.00
C ALA A 33 18.21 29.51 15.32
N ILE A 34 19.30 30.29 15.38
CA ILE A 34 19.56 31.23 16.46
C ILE A 34 19.16 32.61 15.96
N CYS A 35 18.37 33.32 16.73
CA CYS A 35 17.80 34.61 16.37
C CYS A 35 18.05 35.66 17.44
N ARG A 36 18.09 36.92 17.04
CA ARG A 36 18.13 38.07 17.95
C ARG A 36 16.86 38.90 17.79
N LEU A 37 16.17 39.13 18.91
CA LEU A 37 14.97 39.94 18.98
C LEU A 37 15.33 41.43 19.00
N PHE A 38 14.56 42.25 18.27
CA PHE A 38 14.62 43.70 18.31
C PHE A 38 13.38 44.25 18.99
N ARG A 39 13.57 45.30 19.79
CA ARG A 39 12.51 45.96 20.56
C ARG A 39 12.47 47.46 20.26
N ASP A 40 11.32 48.07 20.49
CA ASP A 40 11.19 49.52 20.56
C ASP A 40 11.62 50.07 21.92
N ASP A 41 11.52 51.39 22.09
CA ASP A 41 11.89 52.11 23.33
C ASP A 41 11.02 51.71 24.53
N ASP A 42 9.81 51.18 24.29
CA ASP A 42 8.88 50.68 25.31
C ASP A 42 9.15 49.20 25.67
N GLY A 43 10.14 48.57 25.03
CA GLY A 43 10.53 47.18 25.26
C GLY A 43 9.66 46.15 24.54
N VAL A 44 8.80 46.58 23.63
CA VAL A 44 7.91 45.71 22.86
C VAL A 44 8.68 45.07 21.70
N PRO A 45 8.56 43.75 21.48
CA PRO A 45 9.15 43.07 20.33
C PRO A 45 8.61 43.63 19.01
N ILE A 46 9.49 44.12 18.13
CA ILE A 46 9.13 44.71 16.84
C ILE A 46 9.67 43.93 15.64
N ASP A 47 10.72 43.12 15.82
CA ASP A 47 11.30 42.30 14.75
C ASP A 47 12.27 41.26 15.34
N TYR A 48 12.80 40.37 14.50
CA TYR A 48 13.98 39.57 14.84
C TYR A 48 14.82 39.24 13.60
N GLU A 49 16.12 39.03 13.81
CA GLU A 49 17.09 38.65 12.78
C GLU A 49 17.58 37.21 13.01
N TYR A 50 17.77 36.46 11.93
CA TYR A 50 18.40 35.14 11.96
C TYR A 50 19.93 35.31 12.01
N LEU A 51 20.56 34.91 13.11
CA LEU A 51 22.02 34.98 13.29
C LEU A 51 22.72 33.75 12.71
N GLU A 52 22.20 32.57 12.99
CA GLU A 52 22.78 31.30 12.56
C GLU A 52 21.66 30.30 12.24
N VAL A 53 21.88 29.43 11.26
CA VAL A 53 21.01 28.28 10.97
C VAL A 53 21.88 27.05 10.70
N ASN A 54 21.42 25.88 11.11
CA ASN A 54 22.13 24.63 10.82
C ASN A 54 21.75 24.07 9.44
N GLU A 55 22.50 23.06 8.97
CA GLU A 55 22.21 22.40 7.68
C GLU A 55 20.81 21.81 7.59
N ALA A 56 20.25 21.35 8.72
CA ALA A 56 18.92 20.75 8.73
C ALA A 56 17.81 21.73 8.32
N VAL A 57 17.98 23.05 8.49
CA VAL A 57 17.01 24.04 7.97
C VAL A 57 16.87 23.93 6.45
N ALA A 58 17.96 23.71 5.72
CA ALA A 58 17.92 23.52 4.26
C ALA A 58 17.18 22.24 3.86
N VAL A 59 17.29 21.19 4.67
CA VAL A 59 16.63 19.90 4.43
C VAL A 59 15.13 19.97 4.73
N GLU A 60 14.77 20.59 5.85
CA GLU A 60 13.40 20.68 6.37
C GLU A 60 12.55 21.72 5.63
N ALA A 61 13.11 22.89 5.33
CA ALA A 61 12.39 24.00 4.71
C ALA A 61 12.79 24.28 3.24
N GLY A 62 13.87 23.67 2.75
CA GLY A 62 14.37 23.80 1.38
C GLY A 62 15.64 24.65 1.28
N PRO A 63 16.37 24.57 0.14
CA PRO A 63 17.71 25.15 -0.01
C PRO A 63 17.76 26.68 0.15
N ASP A 64 16.66 27.37 -0.14
CA ASP A 64 16.58 28.83 0.03
C ASP A 64 16.36 29.25 1.49
N ALA A 65 15.86 28.34 2.35
CA ALA A 65 15.68 28.63 3.77
C ALA A 65 17.00 28.78 4.54
N ALA A 66 18.13 28.31 4.00
CA ALA A 66 19.44 28.55 4.58
C ALA A 66 19.96 29.99 4.34
N LYS A 67 19.36 30.73 3.40
CA LYS A 67 19.77 32.09 3.03
C LYS A 67 19.15 33.17 3.93
N VAL A 68 18.41 32.77 4.96
CA VAL A 68 17.73 33.70 5.89
C VAL A 68 18.68 34.38 6.85
N VAL A 69 19.89 33.86 7.03
CA VAL A 69 20.91 34.45 7.92
C VAL A 69 21.19 35.90 7.52
N GLY A 70 21.23 36.79 8.52
CA GLY A 70 21.46 38.22 8.37
C GLY A 70 20.24 39.02 7.88
N HIS A 71 19.09 38.38 7.70
CA HIS A 71 17.85 39.05 7.31
C HIS A 71 16.86 39.08 8.46
N ARG A 72 15.99 40.09 8.43
CA ARG A 72 14.90 40.22 9.40
C ARG A 72 13.68 39.41 8.97
N VAL A 73 12.89 38.91 9.91
CA VAL A 73 11.67 38.17 9.57
C VAL A 73 10.70 39.01 8.74
N SER A 74 10.63 40.32 9.00
CA SER A 74 9.80 41.27 8.26
C SER A 74 10.19 41.43 6.79
N GLU A 75 11.43 41.12 6.42
CA GLU A 75 11.95 41.16 5.05
C GLU A 75 11.64 39.86 4.28
N LEU A 76 11.49 38.75 5.02
CA LEU A 76 11.38 37.40 4.47
C LEU A 76 9.94 36.91 4.36
N PHE A 77 9.06 37.38 5.24
CA PHE A 77 7.68 36.89 5.37
C PHE A 77 6.66 38.00 5.15
N PRO A 78 5.44 37.68 4.68
CA PRO A 78 4.34 38.63 4.65
C PRO A 78 4.10 39.24 6.04
N LYS A 79 3.72 40.52 6.09
CA LYS A 79 3.58 41.27 7.34
C LYS A 79 2.71 40.55 8.39
N GLU A 80 1.57 39.99 8.00
CA GLU A 80 0.68 39.28 8.93
C GLU A 80 1.34 38.03 9.55
N GLU A 81 2.15 37.29 8.78
CA GLU A 81 2.90 36.14 9.29
C GLU A 81 4.07 36.60 10.17
N ALA A 82 4.82 37.61 9.73
CA ALA A 82 5.94 38.16 10.48
C ALA A 82 5.48 38.69 11.85
N ASP A 83 4.44 39.52 11.89
CA ASP A 83 3.87 40.08 13.12
C ASP A 83 3.44 38.96 14.09
N HIS A 84 2.86 37.88 13.56
CA HIS A 84 2.48 36.71 14.36
C HIS A 84 3.70 36.00 14.98
N TYR A 85 4.77 35.76 14.20
CA TYR A 85 5.99 35.14 14.70
C TYR A 85 6.70 36.02 15.74
N ILE A 86 6.81 37.33 15.47
CA ILE A 86 7.44 38.31 16.37
C ILE A 86 6.74 38.30 17.73
N GLN A 87 5.41 38.37 17.74
CA GLN A 87 4.64 38.38 18.98
C GLN A 87 4.83 37.09 19.77
N MET A 88 4.75 35.95 19.09
CA MET A 88 4.82 34.63 19.72
C MET A 88 6.21 34.31 20.27
N TYR A 89 7.26 34.57 19.50
CA TYR A 89 8.64 34.38 19.95
C TYR A 89 9.02 35.42 21.01
N GLY A 90 8.59 36.66 20.86
CA GLY A 90 8.74 37.70 21.87
C GLY A 90 8.20 37.27 23.23
N GLN A 91 6.99 36.70 23.28
CA GLN A 91 6.41 36.16 24.51
C GLN A 91 7.23 35.01 25.11
N ALA A 92 7.80 34.12 24.28
CA ALA A 92 8.67 33.03 24.75
C ALA A 92 9.97 33.58 25.36
N VAL A 93 10.52 34.63 24.77
CA VAL A 93 11.72 35.32 25.28
C VAL A 93 11.42 36.07 26.58
N ASP A 94 10.31 36.79 26.64
CA ASP A 94 9.91 37.58 27.82
C ASP A 94 9.59 36.69 29.02
N SER A 95 8.79 35.66 28.80
CA SER A 95 8.39 34.72 29.86
C SER A 95 9.52 33.79 30.28
N GLY A 96 10.51 33.55 29.41
CA GLY A 96 11.52 32.51 29.59
C GLY A 96 10.98 31.08 29.52
N VAL A 97 9.70 30.91 29.16
CA VAL A 97 9.06 29.60 28.97
C VAL A 97 9.09 29.27 27.48
N ALA A 98 9.52 28.06 27.14
CA ALA A 98 9.54 27.61 25.77
C ALA A 98 8.11 27.58 25.17
N ALA A 99 7.92 28.22 24.03
CA ALA A 99 6.68 28.15 23.26
C ALA A 99 6.78 26.99 22.27
N ARG A 100 5.71 26.19 22.15
CA ARG A 100 5.61 25.12 21.16
C ARG A 100 4.26 25.17 20.46
N PHE A 101 4.28 25.09 19.14
CA PHE A 101 3.08 25.17 18.32
C PHE A 101 3.31 24.54 16.95
N GLU A 102 2.21 24.14 16.31
CA GLU A 102 2.22 23.69 14.91
C GLU A 102 1.69 24.81 14.03
N GLN A 103 2.40 25.11 12.94
CA GLN A 103 1.98 26.15 12.00
C GLN A 103 2.25 25.74 10.56
N LYS A 104 1.36 26.18 9.67
CA LYS A 104 1.58 26.14 8.24
C LYS A 104 2.38 27.38 7.84
N CYS A 105 3.55 27.18 7.25
CA CYS A 105 4.29 28.25 6.64
C CYS A 105 3.97 28.25 5.14
N ASP A 106 3.26 29.28 4.68
CA ASP A 106 2.82 29.37 3.29
C ASP A 106 4.00 29.64 2.34
N VAL A 107 5.01 30.39 2.80
CA VAL A 107 6.26 30.65 2.05
C VAL A 107 6.96 29.35 1.65
N PHE A 108 7.01 28.35 2.54
CA PHE A 108 7.63 27.06 2.27
C PHE A 108 6.63 25.97 1.83
N GLY A 109 5.32 26.26 1.86
CA GLY A 109 4.26 25.31 1.51
C GLY A 109 4.24 24.06 2.40
N ARG A 110 4.75 24.17 3.64
CA ARG A 110 4.97 23.05 4.57
C ARG A 110 4.38 23.36 5.95
N HIS A 111 4.12 22.30 6.71
CA HIS A 111 3.71 22.40 8.11
C HIS A 111 4.89 22.09 9.01
N PHE A 112 5.12 22.94 10.01
CA PHE A 112 6.20 22.79 10.96
C PHE A 112 5.66 22.65 12.39
N ASP A 113 6.24 21.74 13.16
CA ASP A 113 6.22 21.74 14.63
C ASP A 113 7.42 22.59 15.08
N VAL A 114 7.14 23.70 15.74
CA VAL A 114 8.12 24.71 16.09
C VAL A 114 8.21 24.82 17.61
N VAL A 115 9.45 24.89 18.11
CA VAL A 115 9.74 25.21 19.50
C VAL A 115 10.66 26.43 19.54
N ALA A 116 10.26 27.45 20.27
CA ALA A 116 11.08 28.64 20.50
C ALA A 116 11.39 28.81 21.99
N PHE A 117 12.65 29.10 22.31
CA PHE A 117 13.08 29.29 23.70
C PHE A 117 14.25 30.27 23.80
N ARG A 118 14.29 31.03 24.89
CA ARG A 118 15.37 31.98 25.18
C ARG A 118 16.69 31.26 25.45
N ILE A 119 17.78 31.76 24.85
CA ILE A 119 19.15 31.35 25.17
C ILE A 119 19.70 32.30 26.25
N SER A 120 19.77 33.60 25.93
CA SER A 120 20.31 34.63 26.81
C SER A 120 19.88 36.02 26.33
N GLY A 121 19.44 36.90 27.23
CA GLY A 121 18.97 38.24 26.85
C GLY A 121 17.89 38.17 25.76
N ASP A 122 18.11 38.89 24.67
CA ASP A 122 17.25 38.90 23.47
C ASP A 122 17.66 37.87 22.40
N GLU A 123 18.60 36.97 22.71
CA GLU A 123 18.94 35.83 21.84
C GLU A 123 18.11 34.60 22.21
N PHE A 124 17.57 33.96 21.18
CA PHE A 124 16.69 32.81 21.31
C PHE A 124 16.93 31.80 20.20
N ALA A 125 16.57 30.55 20.45
CA ALA A 125 16.60 29.49 19.45
C ALA A 125 15.19 29.16 18.98
N ILE A 126 15.07 28.88 17.69
CA ILE A 126 13.90 28.27 17.07
C ILE A 126 14.33 26.90 16.55
N THR A 127 13.66 25.85 17.00
CA THR A 127 13.77 24.52 16.39
C THR A 127 12.52 24.24 15.56
N MET A 128 12.69 23.74 14.35
CA MET A 128 11.60 23.43 13.43
C MET A 128 11.71 22.01 12.90
N ARG A 129 10.58 21.33 12.78
CA ARG A 129 10.46 20.00 12.18
C ARG A 129 9.31 19.98 11.19
N ASP A 130 9.57 19.54 9.97
CA ASP A 130 8.55 19.30 8.95
C ASP A 130 7.66 18.12 9.38
N ILE A 131 6.38 18.42 9.57
CA ILE A 131 5.33 17.45 9.91
C ILE A 131 4.34 17.26 8.77
N THR A 132 4.63 17.78 7.57
CA THR A 132 3.70 17.78 6.43
C THR A 132 3.27 16.38 6.03
N GLU A 133 4.21 15.44 5.85
CA GLU A 133 3.89 14.05 5.53
C GLU A 133 3.14 13.36 6.67
N THR A 134 3.57 13.59 7.91
CA THR A 134 2.94 13.02 9.10
C THR A 134 1.48 13.46 9.20
N ARG A 135 1.19 14.76 9.03
CA ARG A 135 -0.17 15.31 9.05
C ARG A 135 -1.02 14.75 7.92
N LYS A 136 -0.50 14.73 6.68
CA LYS A 136 -1.23 14.13 5.53
C LYS A 136 -1.60 12.68 5.79
N LEU A 137 -0.68 11.88 6.32
CA LEU A 137 -0.93 10.48 6.66
C LEU A 137 -1.94 10.33 7.80
N GLN A 138 -1.85 11.19 8.82
CA GLN A 138 -2.79 11.18 9.95
C GLN A 138 -4.20 11.56 9.52
N GLU A 139 -4.36 12.58 8.68
CA GLU A 139 -5.65 12.98 8.11
C GLU A 139 -6.24 11.88 7.22
N GLN A 140 -5.42 11.25 6.37
CA GLN A 140 -5.84 10.11 5.56
C GLN A 140 -6.28 8.92 6.43
N LEU A 141 -5.53 8.62 7.49
CA LEU A 141 -5.87 7.55 8.42
C LEU A 141 -7.18 7.85 9.15
N GLN A 142 -7.35 9.08 9.65
CA GLN A 142 -8.55 9.50 10.35
C GLN A 142 -9.78 9.44 9.43
N GLN A 143 -9.64 9.90 8.19
CA GLN A 143 -10.68 9.79 7.16
C GLN A 143 -11.02 8.32 6.87
N SER A 144 -10.00 7.46 6.73
CA SER A 144 -10.21 6.01 6.52
C SER A 144 -10.92 5.36 7.70
N GLN A 145 -10.56 5.68 8.94
CA GLN A 145 -11.21 5.17 10.15
C GLN A 145 -12.66 5.64 10.25
N LYS A 146 -12.93 6.91 9.92
CA LYS A 146 -14.28 7.47 9.86
C LYS A 146 -15.13 6.73 8.84
N MET A 147 -14.59 6.47 7.65
CA MET A 147 -15.30 5.71 6.60
C MET A 147 -15.55 4.25 7.02
N ASP A 148 -14.60 3.61 7.70
CA ASP A 148 -14.78 2.26 8.25
C ASP A 148 -15.86 2.18 9.35
N ALA A 149 -15.94 3.22 10.20
CA ALA A 149 -16.97 3.32 11.22
C ALA A 149 -18.35 3.54 10.59
N ILE A 150 -18.46 4.47 9.62
CA ILE A 150 -19.68 4.72 8.85
C ILE A 150 -20.14 3.44 8.13
N GLY A 151 -19.23 2.72 7.46
CA GLY A 151 -19.56 1.48 6.76
C GLY A 151 -20.03 0.36 7.69
N ARG A 152 -19.51 0.29 8.93
CA ARG A 152 -19.98 -0.66 9.95
C ARG A 152 -21.38 -0.31 10.46
N LEU A 153 -21.60 0.96 10.81
CA LEU A 153 -22.90 1.45 11.28
C LEU A 153 -23.98 1.31 10.19
N ALA A 154 -23.68 1.74 8.97
CA ALA A 154 -24.59 1.65 7.82
C ALA A 154 -24.98 0.21 7.51
N GLY A 155 -24.05 -0.75 7.62
CA GLY A 155 -24.36 -2.17 7.41
C GLY A 155 -25.31 -2.75 8.47
N GLY A 156 -25.12 -2.41 9.75
CA GLY A 156 -25.99 -2.85 10.84
C GLY A 156 -27.38 -2.21 10.75
N VAL A 157 -27.44 -0.89 10.62
CA VAL A 157 -28.70 -0.14 10.48
C VAL A 157 -29.48 -0.61 9.25
N ALA A 158 -28.80 -0.80 8.11
CA ALA A 158 -29.47 -1.28 6.91
C ALA A 158 -30.07 -2.69 7.09
N HIS A 159 -29.38 -3.58 7.79
CA HIS A 159 -29.91 -4.91 8.08
C HIS A 159 -31.19 -4.86 8.92
N ASP A 160 -31.18 -4.10 10.01
CA ASP A 160 -32.33 -4.00 10.91
C ASP A 160 -33.51 -3.29 10.25
N TYR A 161 -33.22 -2.26 9.45
CA TYR A 161 -34.24 -1.57 8.65
C TYR A 161 -34.85 -2.48 7.59
N SER A 162 -34.04 -3.35 6.97
CA SER A 162 -34.53 -4.32 5.98
C SER A 162 -35.52 -5.29 6.61
N ASN A 163 -35.29 -5.71 7.87
CA ASN A 163 -36.20 -6.59 8.60
C ASN A 163 -37.57 -5.93 8.84
N ILE A 164 -37.58 -4.65 9.21
CA ILE A 164 -38.82 -3.89 9.43
C ILE A 164 -39.60 -3.72 8.13
N VAL A 165 -38.92 -3.26 7.07
CA VAL A 165 -39.56 -3.03 5.77
C VAL A 165 -40.10 -4.33 5.19
N MET A 166 -39.38 -5.45 5.32
CA MET A 166 -39.85 -6.77 4.87
C MET A 166 -41.13 -7.19 5.60
N GLY A 167 -41.24 -6.90 6.90
CA GLY A 167 -42.48 -7.13 7.65
C GLY A 167 -43.65 -6.28 7.15
N ILE A 168 -43.43 -4.99 6.90
CA ILE A 168 -44.45 -4.08 6.34
C ILE A 168 -44.92 -4.57 4.97
N MET A 169 -43.97 -4.92 4.09
CA MET A 169 -44.28 -5.46 2.77
C MET A 169 -45.12 -6.73 2.87
N TYR A 170 -44.74 -7.66 3.76
CA TYR A 170 -45.46 -8.93 3.93
C TYR A 170 -46.90 -8.74 4.40
N TYR A 171 -47.14 -7.92 5.43
CA TYR A 171 -48.51 -7.67 5.88
C TYR A 171 -49.33 -6.85 4.89
N ALA A 172 -48.72 -5.93 4.14
CA ALA A 172 -49.39 -5.21 3.07
C ALA A 172 -49.84 -6.17 1.96
N GLU A 173 -49.00 -7.15 1.60
CA GLU A 173 -49.32 -8.18 0.61
C GLU A 173 -50.46 -9.09 1.08
N LEU A 174 -50.44 -9.55 2.34
CA LEU A 174 -51.56 -10.29 2.93
C LEU A 174 -52.87 -9.48 2.94
N CYS A 175 -52.81 -8.19 3.27
CA CYS A 175 -53.98 -7.31 3.23
C CYS A 175 -54.52 -7.15 1.81
N ARG A 176 -53.63 -7.07 0.80
CA ARG A 176 -54.03 -7.00 -0.61
C ARG A 176 -54.72 -8.28 -1.05
N ASP A 177 -54.18 -9.45 -0.69
CA ASP A 177 -54.73 -10.75 -1.05
C ASP A 177 -56.07 -11.05 -0.32
N GLY A 178 -56.27 -10.44 0.85
CA GLY A 178 -57.45 -10.65 1.69
C GLY A 178 -58.65 -9.74 1.38
N ILE A 179 -58.54 -8.78 0.47
CA ILE A 179 -59.62 -7.84 0.11
C ILE A 179 -60.03 -7.98 -1.37
N ALA A 180 -61.28 -7.65 -1.68
CA ALA A 180 -61.74 -7.62 -3.06
C ALA A 180 -61.02 -6.52 -3.86
N SER A 181 -60.80 -6.78 -5.16
CA SER A 181 -60.04 -5.91 -6.07
C SER A 181 -60.75 -4.61 -6.48
N ASP A 182 -61.93 -4.33 -5.93
CA ASP A 182 -62.69 -3.09 -6.06
C ASP A 182 -62.86 -2.38 -4.69
N HIS A 183 -62.28 -2.94 -3.63
CA HIS A 183 -62.45 -2.42 -2.29
C HIS A 183 -61.75 -1.05 -2.12
N PRO A 184 -62.40 -0.03 -1.54
CA PRO A 184 -61.85 1.34 -1.46
C PRO A 184 -60.47 1.46 -0.79
N ILE A 185 -60.14 0.52 0.10
CA ILE A 185 -58.86 0.49 0.83
C ILE A 185 -57.70 -0.03 -0.02
N GLN A 186 -57.96 -0.69 -1.16
CA GLN A 186 -56.91 -1.25 -2.01
C GLN A 186 -55.91 -0.19 -2.47
N GLN A 187 -56.39 1.04 -2.76
CA GLN A 187 -55.52 2.17 -3.12
C GLN A 187 -54.51 2.51 -2.01
N TRP A 188 -54.90 2.38 -0.74
CA TRP A 188 -54.02 2.66 0.39
C TRP A 188 -53.01 1.53 0.62
N VAL A 189 -53.43 0.27 0.44
CA VAL A 189 -52.53 -0.89 0.50
C VAL A 189 -51.47 -0.82 -0.59
N ASP A 190 -51.87 -0.43 -1.80
CA ASP A 190 -50.94 -0.24 -2.92
C ASP A 190 -49.91 0.85 -2.65
N GLU A 191 -50.31 1.94 -2.01
CA GLU A 191 -49.38 3.02 -1.66
C GLU A 191 -48.41 2.60 -0.54
N ILE A 192 -48.89 1.87 0.49
CA ILE A 192 -48.03 1.28 1.53
C ILE A 192 -46.96 0.38 0.89
N GLN A 193 -47.37 -0.46 -0.06
CA GLN A 193 -46.45 -1.40 -0.70
C GLN A 193 -45.42 -0.67 -1.58
N ARG A 194 -45.82 0.35 -2.33
CA ARG A 194 -44.89 1.21 -3.09
C ARG A 194 -43.87 1.90 -2.19
N GLU A 195 -44.31 2.49 -1.08
CA GLU A 195 -43.40 3.18 -0.15
C GLU A 195 -42.44 2.19 0.53
N ALA A 196 -42.92 1.01 0.90
CA ALA A 196 -42.08 -0.04 1.47
C ALA A 196 -41.03 -0.55 0.45
N GLU A 197 -41.40 -0.74 -0.82
CA GLU A 197 -40.46 -1.10 -1.89
C GLU A 197 -39.40 -0.03 -2.15
N ARG A 198 -39.80 1.26 -2.17
CA ARG A 198 -38.85 2.39 -2.26
C ARG A 198 -37.88 2.37 -1.08
N SER A 199 -38.40 2.16 0.13
CA SER A 199 -37.61 2.07 1.34
C SER A 199 -36.57 0.94 1.27
N ALA A 200 -37.00 -0.26 0.86
CA ALA A 200 -36.12 -1.41 0.68
C ALA A 200 -35.04 -1.15 -0.39
N SER A 201 -35.38 -0.43 -1.46
CA SER A 201 -34.43 -0.04 -2.50
C SER A 201 -33.33 0.87 -1.95
N LEU A 202 -33.70 1.90 -1.18
CA LEU A 202 -32.77 2.82 -0.55
C LEU A 202 -31.83 2.09 0.44
N THR A 203 -32.39 1.17 1.24
CA THR A 203 -31.61 0.35 2.17
C THR A 203 -30.59 -0.54 1.44
N ARG A 204 -30.95 -1.12 0.29
CA ARG A 204 -30.02 -1.88 -0.56
C ARG A 204 -28.89 -1.02 -1.13
N GLN A 205 -29.18 0.21 -1.55
CA GLN A 205 -28.15 1.15 -2.03
C GLN A 205 -27.16 1.52 -0.92
N LEU A 206 -27.66 1.80 0.30
CA LEU A 206 -26.83 2.07 1.47
C LEU A 206 -25.92 0.87 1.81
N LEU A 207 -26.47 -0.36 1.75
CA LEU A 207 -25.70 -1.58 1.96
C LEU A 207 -24.64 -1.79 0.87
N GLY A 208 -24.96 -1.47 -0.39
CA GLY A 208 -24.02 -1.49 -1.51
C GLY A 208 -22.84 -0.53 -1.29
N PHE A 209 -23.13 0.70 -0.87
CA PHE A 209 -22.12 1.70 -0.54
C PHE A 209 -21.23 1.26 0.64
N ALA A 210 -21.84 0.76 1.73
CA ALA A 210 -21.11 0.24 2.89
C ALA A 210 -20.19 -0.95 2.54
N ARG A 211 -20.61 -1.81 1.59
CA ARG A 211 -19.78 -2.90 1.06
C ARG A 211 -18.63 -2.40 0.18
N GLN A 212 -18.85 -1.34 -0.58
CA GLN A 212 -17.82 -0.74 -1.45
C GLN A 212 -16.70 -0.09 -0.62
N LEU A 213 -17.03 0.55 0.51
CA LEU A 213 -16.04 1.06 1.47
C LEU A 213 -15.19 -0.05 2.11
N LYS A 214 -15.75 -1.26 2.30
CA LYS A 214 -15.03 -2.42 2.87
C LYS A 214 -14.20 -3.22 1.87
N ARG A 215 -14.22 -2.87 0.57
CA ARG A 215 -13.53 -3.68 -0.44
C ARG A 215 -12.01 -3.51 -0.27
N LYS A 216 -11.38 -4.48 0.40
CA LYS A 216 -9.93 -4.66 0.37
C LYS A 216 -9.49 -4.64 -1.09
N SER A 217 -8.53 -3.77 -1.44
CA SER A 217 -7.93 -3.75 -2.76
C SER A 217 -7.17 -5.07 -2.96
N LEU A 218 -7.83 -6.01 -3.61
CA LEU A 218 -7.24 -7.28 -4.01
C LEU A 218 -6.38 -7.02 -5.24
N LEU A 219 -5.08 -7.21 -5.11
CA LEU A 219 -4.09 -6.94 -6.16
C LEU A 219 -3.39 -8.24 -6.53
N ALA A 220 -3.45 -8.63 -7.81
CA ALA A 220 -2.85 -9.86 -8.28
C ALA A 220 -1.31 -9.72 -8.35
N ALA A 221 -0.59 -10.31 -7.39
CA ALA A 221 0.88 -10.23 -7.32
C ALA A 221 1.58 -11.01 -8.43
N HIS A 222 0.91 -12.01 -8.99
CA HIS A 222 1.31 -12.64 -10.24
C HIS A 222 0.10 -13.12 -11.04
N ARG A 223 0.36 -13.57 -12.27
CA ARG A 223 -0.64 -14.06 -13.22
C ARG A 223 -0.42 -15.52 -13.59
N LEU A 224 -1.48 -16.13 -14.10
CA LEU A 224 -1.47 -17.37 -14.87
C LEU A 224 -2.05 -17.07 -16.27
N ASP A 225 -1.75 -17.92 -17.25
CA ASP A 225 -2.47 -17.86 -18.53
C ASP A 225 -3.95 -18.16 -18.29
N LYS A 226 -4.83 -17.56 -19.10
CA LYS A 226 -6.30 -17.67 -18.98
C LYS A 226 -6.80 -19.10 -18.73
N ASP A 227 -6.20 -20.06 -19.43
CA ASP A 227 -6.60 -21.46 -19.47
C ASP A 227 -5.70 -22.37 -18.59
N THR A 228 -4.81 -21.78 -17.79
CA THR A 228 -3.99 -22.47 -16.79
C THR A 228 -4.64 -22.40 -15.42
N SER A 229 -4.84 -23.57 -14.82
CA SER A 229 -5.45 -23.71 -13.48
C SER A 229 -4.40 -23.67 -12.37
N GLY A 230 -4.80 -23.48 -11.11
CA GLY A 230 -3.94 -23.70 -9.93
C GLY A 230 -3.71 -22.46 -9.06
N CYS A 231 -2.62 -22.46 -8.29
CA CYS A 231 -2.31 -21.42 -7.31
C CYS A 231 -2.10 -20.03 -7.92
N ILE A 232 -2.70 -19.01 -7.29
CA ILE A 232 -2.45 -17.59 -7.55
C ILE A 232 -2.18 -16.85 -6.23
N ILE A 233 -1.28 -15.87 -6.23
CA ILE A 233 -1.05 -14.98 -5.10
C ILE A 233 -1.79 -13.66 -5.34
N VAL A 234 -2.62 -13.29 -4.37
CA VAL A 234 -3.33 -12.01 -4.34
C VAL A 234 -2.98 -11.30 -3.04
N ALA A 235 -2.52 -10.07 -3.15
CA ALA A 235 -2.28 -9.20 -2.01
C ALA A 235 -3.59 -8.53 -1.57
N CYS A 236 -3.75 -8.36 -0.26
CA CYS A 236 -4.98 -7.82 0.33
C CYS A 236 -4.99 -6.30 0.51
N ASN A 237 -3.88 -5.64 0.21
CA ASN A 237 -3.71 -4.20 0.17
C ASN A 237 -2.44 -3.83 -0.64
N GLN A 238 -2.23 -2.54 -0.87
CA GLN A 238 -1.12 -2.02 -1.67
C GLN A 238 0.26 -2.32 -1.04
N LYS A 239 0.42 -2.10 0.27
CA LYS A 239 1.69 -2.37 0.97
C LYS A 239 2.14 -3.83 0.82
N VAL A 240 1.23 -4.78 1.03
CA VAL A 240 1.51 -6.22 0.87
C VAL A 240 1.83 -6.54 -0.59
N PHE A 241 1.18 -5.88 -1.55
CA PHE A 241 1.46 -6.05 -2.97
C PHE A 241 2.90 -5.64 -3.30
N ASP A 242 3.33 -4.44 -2.91
CA ASP A 242 4.66 -3.91 -3.17
C ASP A 242 5.75 -4.80 -2.56
N ASN A 243 5.55 -5.23 -1.30
CA ASN A 243 6.47 -6.16 -0.65
C ASN A 243 6.50 -7.53 -1.33
N THR A 244 5.36 -8.04 -1.81
CA THR A 244 5.31 -9.30 -2.55
C THR A 244 6.05 -9.19 -3.88
N VAL A 245 5.91 -8.06 -4.60
CA VAL A 245 6.66 -7.79 -5.83
C VAL A 245 8.17 -7.87 -5.58
N GLN A 246 8.65 -7.37 -4.44
CA GLN A 246 10.06 -7.47 -4.07
C GLN A 246 10.51 -8.92 -3.87
N VAL A 247 9.71 -9.76 -3.22
CA VAL A 247 9.99 -11.21 -3.07
C VAL A 247 10.12 -11.90 -4.45
N PHE A 248 9.33 -11.49 -5.45
CA PHE A 248 9.46 -11.97 -6.83
C PHE A 248 10.75 -11.51 -7.51
N LYS A 249 11.14 -10.24 -7.33
CA LYS A 249 12.40 -9.69 -7.88
C LYS A 249 13.63 -10.39 -7.31
N GLU A 250 13.58 -10.80 -6.05
CA GLU A 250 14.66 -11.51 -5.36
C GLU A 250 14.69 -13.03 -5.66
N HIS A 251 13.85 -13.53 -6.57
CA HIS A 251 13.76 -14.96 -6.93
C HIS A 251 13.48 -15.90 -5.75
N LYS A 252 12.85 -15.41 -4.68
CA LYS A 252 12.49 -16.20 -3.48
C LYS A 252 11.18 -16.98 -3.61
N VAL A 253 10.55 -16.94 -4.79
CA VAL A 253 9.28 -17.64 -5.06
C VAL A 253 9.55 -18.95 -5.82
N SER A 254 9.21 -20.07 -5.20
CA SER A 254 9.24 -21.39 -5.82
C SER A 254 7.87 -21.74 -6.38
N LYS A 255 7.81 -22.11 -7.66
CA LYS A 255 6.56 -22.46 -8.36
C LYS A 255 6.72 -23.82 -9.02
N THR A 256 5.77 -24.72 -8.75
CA THR A 256 5.73 -26.05 -9.36
C THR A 256 4.41 -26.23 -10.09
N TYR A 257 4.51 -26.69 -11.32
CA TYR A 257 3.38 -26.96 -12.21
C TYR A 257 3.33 -28.44 -12.53
N HIS A 258 2.13 -28.98 -12.72
CA HIS A 258 1.93 -30.25 -13.39
C HIS A 258 1.50 -29.99 -14.83
N ALA A 259 2.05 -30.77 -15.76
CA ALA A 259 1.66 -30.72 -17.16
C ALA A 259 1.48 -32.13 -17.75
N ILE A 260 0.54 -32.27 -18.68
CA ILE A 260 0.43 -33.45 -19.54
C ILE A 260 0.82 -33.01 -20.95
N VAL A 261 1.81 -33.69 -21.52
CA VAL A 261 2.38 -33.34 -22.83
C VAL A 261 2.26 -34.51 -23.80
N PHE A 262 2.29 -34.21 -25.09
CA PHE A 262 2.36 -35.23 -26.14
C PHE A 262 3.72 -35.91 -26.17
N GLY A 263 3.70 -37.23 -26.37
CA GLY A 263 4.86 -38.09 -26.52
C GLY A 263 5.67 -38.31 -25.25
N LYS A 264 6.74 -39.08 -25.41
CA LYS A 264 7.73 -39.33 -24.35
C LYS A 264 8.75 -38.18 -24.32
N ILE A 265 8.98 -37.60 -23.13
CA ILE A 265 10.08 -36.65 -22.94
C ILE A 265 11.41 -37.41 -22.87
N ARG A 266 12.42 -36.91 -23.59
CA ARG A 266 13.79 -37.44 -23.55
C ARG A 266 14.51 -36.96 -22.29
N LEU A 267 15.36 -37.82 -21.70
CA LEU A 267 16.07 -37.54 -20.45
C LEU A 267 17.00 -36.32 -20.53
N GLU A 268 17.46 -35.96 -21.73
CA GLU A 268 18.29 -34.78 -22.01
C GLU A 268 17.55 -33.44 -21.75
N HIS A 269 16.21 -33.44 -21.71
CA HIS A 269 15.39 -32.23 -21.53
C HIS A 269 14.99 -31.96 -20.07
N GLN A 270 15.75 -32.45 -19.09
CA GLN A 270 15.47 -32.20 -17.67
C GLN A 270 15.58 -30.72 -17.27
N THR A 271 16.33 -29.91 -18.01
CA THR A 271 16.32 -28.45 -17.83
C THR A 271 16.39 -27.78 -19.20
N ILE A 272 15.39 -26.96 -19.49
CA ILE A 272 15.30 -26.18 -20.73
C ILE A 272 15.68 -24.74 -20.40
N ARG A 273 16.73 -24.24 -21.08
CA ARG A 273 17.21 -22.86 -20.98
C ARG A 273 17.17 -22.23 -22.35
N GLU A 274 16.30 -21.25 -22.53
CA GLU A 274 16.12 -20.52 -23.77
C GLU A 274 15.83 -19.05 -23.46
N GLN A 275 15.95 -18.19 -24.46
CA GLN A 275 15.47 -16.82 -24.35
C GLN A 275 14.02 -16.73 -24.83
N ILE A 276 13.18 -16.10 -24.02
CA ILE A 276 11.82 -15.74 -24.42
C ILE A 276 11.73 -14.23 -24.41
N GLU A 277 11.44 -13.65 -25.57
CA GLU A 277 11.34 -12.19 -25.75
C GLU A 277 12.62 -11.48 -25.29
N GLY A 278 13.79 -12.03 -25.69
CA GLY A 278 15.11 -11.47 -25.39
C GLY A 278 15.55 -11.60 -23.92
N ARG A 279 14.84 -12.37 -23.10
CA ARG A 279 15.17 -12.56 -21.68
C ARG A 279 15.31 -14.04 -21.35
N ASP A 280 16.28 -14.35 -20.48
CA ASP A 280 16.49 -15.72 -20.03
C ASP A 280 15.24 -16.30 -19.37
N ALA A 281 14.98 -17.56 -19.73
CA ALA A 281 13.92 -18.38 -19.21
C ALA A 281 14.45 -19.77 -18.86
N VAL A 282 14.12 -20.27 -17.66
CA VAL A 282 14.59 -21.58 -17.17
C VAL A 282 13.44 -22.38 -16.59
N SER A 283 13.26 -23.59 -17.12
CA SER A 283 12.26 -24.57 -16.68
C SER A 283 12.93 -25.92 -16.44
N SER A 284 12.79 -26.47 -15.23
CA SER A 284 13.30 -27.80 -14.86
C SER A 284 12.16 -28.81 -14.81
N ILE A 285 12.32 -29.93 -15.48
CA ILE A 285 11.30 -30.96 -15.70
C ILE A 285 11.66 -32.21 -14.90
N LYS A 286 10.67 -32.74 -14.18
CA LYS A 286 10.71 -34.08 -13.58
C LYS A 286 9.58 -34.90 -14.20
N ILE A 287 9.92 -36.04 -14.81
CA ILE A 287 8.93 -36.98 -15.34
C ILE A 287 8.30 -37.73 -14.17
N ILE A 288 6.97 -37.72 -14.09
CA ILE A 288 6.19 -38.44 -13.08
C ILE A 288 5.78 -39.80 -13.64
N ASP A 289 5.23 -39.79 -14.85
CA ASP A 289 4.84 -40.98 -15.58
C ASP A 289 4.90 -40.71 -17.09
N SER A 290 5.14 -41.74 -17.91
CA SER A 290 5.21 -41.59 -19.36
C SER A 290 4.92 -42.89 -20.11
N ASN A 291 4.34 -42.75 -21.29
CA ASN A 291 4.20 -43.83 -22.27
C ASN A 291 4.56 -43.32 -23.68
N LYS A 292 4.17 -44.06 -24.73
CA LYS A 292 4.47 -43.66 -26.13
C LYS A 292 3.69 -42.43 -26.57
N GLU A 293 2.49 -42.21 -26.04
CA GLU A 293 1.54 -41.19 -26.50
C GLU A 293 1.63 -39.89 -25.70
N ALA A 294 1.95 -39.96 -24.41
CA ALA A 294 1.97 -38.81 -23.52
C ALA A 294 2.90 -38.98 -22.30
N SER A 295 3.26 -37.85 -21.69
CA SER A 295 3.99 -37.80 -20.42
C SER A 295 3.31 -36.87 -19.41
N HIS A 296 3.19 -37.32 -18.17
CA HIS A 296 2.83 -36.49 -17.03
C HIS A 296 4.11 -36.02 -16.34
N ILE A 297 4.27 -34.70 -16.21
CA ILE A 297 5.48 -34.09 -15.70
C ILE A 297 5.19 -33.04 -14.62
N SER A 298 6.16 -32.88 -13.73
CA SER A 298 6.27 -31.72 -12.84
C SER A 298 7.30 -30.75 -13.42
N VAL A 299 6.94 -29.47 -13.56
CA VAL A 299 7.79 -28.40 -14.07
C VAL A 299 8.01 -27.37 -12.98
N ARG A 300 9.26 -27.14 -12.58
CA ARG A 300 9.66 -26.05 -11.69
C ARG A 300 10.26 -24.92 -12.54
N ILE A 301 9.74 -23.71 -12.38
CA ILE A 301 10.25 -22.54 -13.12
C ILE A 301 11.02 -21.61 -12.18
N LYS A 302 12.19 -21.13 -12.63
CA LYS A 302 12.94 -20.07 -11.92
C LYS A 302 12.51 -18.67 -12.36
N THR A 303 12.07 -18.56 -13.61
CA THR A 303 11.58 -17.33 -14.24
C THR A 303 10.06 -17.42 -14.46
N GLY A 304 9.42 -16.34 -14.93
CA GLY A 304 7.98 -16.29 -15.17
C GLY A 304 7.61 -15.55 -16.46
N ARG A 305 8.25 -15.90 -17.58
CA ARG A 305 7.98 -15.26 -18.88
C ARG A 305 6.62 -15.68 -19.43
N THR A 306 6.05 -14.86 -20.31
CA THR A 306 4.76 -15.12 -20.96
C THR A 306 4.79 -16.47 -21.69
N HIS A 307 3.84 -17.35 -21.37
CA HIS A 307 3.72 -18.71 -21.92
C HIS A 307 4.96 -19.59 -21.76
N GLN A 308 5.84 -19.31 -20.79
CA GLN A 308 7.17 -19.93 -20.69
C GLN A 308 7.17 -21.45 -20.79
N ILE A 309 6.37 -22.12 -19.96
CA ILE A 309 6.31 -23.59 -19.92
C ILE A 309 5.83 -24.14 -21.27
N ARG A 310 4.82 -23.51 -21.86
CA ARG A 310 4.22 -23.93 -23.13
C ARG A 310 5.20 -23.81 -24.30
N LYS A 311 5.90 -22.66 -24.39
CA LYS A 311 6.96 -22.43 -25.39
C LYS A 311 8.10 -23.44 -25.26
N HIS A 312 8.63 -23.63 -24.05
CA HIS A 312 9.71 -24.60 -23.80
C HIS A 312 9.32 -26.05 -24.13
N LEU A 313 8.11 -26.47 -23.73
CA LEU A 313 7.65 -27.83 -24.01
C LEU A 313 7.41 -28.05 -25.51
N SER A 314 6.96 -27.02 -26.22
CA SER A 314 6.85 -27.04 -27.67
C SER A 314 8.22 -27.08 -28.37
N SER A 315 9.24 -26.36 -27.89
CA SER A 315 10.57 -26.31 -28.52
C SER A 315 11.24 -27.69 -28.51
N ILE A 316 11.02 -28.48 -27.46
CA ILE A 316 11.50 -29.86 -27.37
C ILE A 316 10.58 -30.89 -28.07
N ARG A 317 9.60 -30.44 -28.85
CA ARG A 317 8.61 -31.27 -29.58
C ARG A 317 7.66 -32.09 -28.69
N ASN A 318 7.45 -31.69 -27.44
CA ASN A 318 6.50 -32.27 -26.51
C ASN A 318 5.48 -31.22 -26.02
N PRO A 319 4.66 -30.61 -26.92
CA PRO A 319 3.76 -29.54 -26.52
C PRO A 319 2.68 -30.03 -25.52
N VAL A 320 2.13 -29.09 -24.76
CA VAL A 320 1.10 -29.38 -23.75
C VAL A 320 -0.20 -29.82 -24.44
N ILE A 321 -0.82 -30.88 -23.94
CA ILE A 321 -2.10 -31.38 -24.48
C ILE A 321 -3.20 -30.32 -24.26
N GLY A 322 -4.02 -30.06 -25.27
CA GLY A 322 -5.08 -29.04 -25.24
C GLY A 322 -4.58 -27.61 -25.47
N ASP A 323 -3.29 -27.41 -25.76
CA ASP A 323 -2.73 -26.11 -26.10
C ASP A 323 -3.06 -25.70 -27.54
N LYS A 324 -3.98 -24.75 -27.69
CA LYS A 324 -4.46 -24.29 -29.00
C LYS A 324 -3.43 -23.51 -29.81
N GLN A 325 -2.38 -23.01 -29.16
CA GLN A 325 -1.39 -22.13 -29.80
C GLN A 325 -0.09 -22.87 -30.14
N TYR A 326 0.39 -23.73 -29.24
CA TYR A 326 1.69 -24.38 -29.39
C TYR A 326 1.60 -25.87 -29.73
N ALA A 327 0.40 -26.46 -29.78
CA ALA A 327 0.18 -27.85 -30.21
C ALA A 327 -0.54 -27.97 -31.57
N VAL A 328 -0.45 -26.95 -32.42
CA VAL A 328 -1.13 -26.92 -33.74
C VAL A 328 -0.71 -28.13 -34.59
N GLY A 329 -1.70 -28.86 -35.12
CA GLY A 329 -1.49 -30.07 -35.94
C GLY A 329 -1.37 -31.39 -35.16
N ARG A 330 -1.33 -31.37 -33.83
CA ARG A 330 -1.39 -32.58 -32.99
C ARG A 330 -2.82 -32.79 -32.50
N LYS A 331 -3.58 -33.66 -33.17
CA LYS A 331 -4.92 -34.06 -32.71
C LYS A 331 -4.81 -35.14 -31.64
N VAL A 332 -5.52 -34.96 -30.54
CA VAL A 332 -5.98 -36.09 -29.71
C VAL A 332 -7.11 -36.75 -30.50
N ASP A 333 -7.17 -38.09 -30.52
CA ASP A 333 -8.23 -38.85 -31.21
C ASP A 333 -9.63 -38.25 -30.92
N GLU A 334 -10.47 -38.09 -31.94
CA GLU A 334 -11.73 -37.34 -31.88
C GLU A 334 -12.74 -37.96 -30.89
N ASN A 335 -12.60 -39.25 -30.58
CA ASN A 335 -13.40 -39.94 -29.56
C ASN A 335 -12.96 -39.67 -28.11
N ALA A 336 -11.77 -39.09 -27.92
CA ALA A 336 -11.20 -38.79 -26.63
C ALA A 336 -11.49 -37.34 -26.25
N ILE A 337 -12.70 -37.11 -25.73
CA ILE A 337 -13.14 -35.93 -24.94
C ILE A 337 -12.31 -34.68 -25.21
N GLN A 338 -12.81 -33.77 -26.05
CA GLN A 338 -12.24 -32.44 -26.30
C GLN A 338 -11.56 -31.88 -25.04
N VAL A 339 -10.23 -31.97 -25.00
CA VAL A 339 -9.43 -31.41 -23.92
C VAL A 339 -9.53 -29.90 -24.07
N ALA A 340 -10.45 -29.29 -23.33
CA ALA A 340 -10.95 -27.94 -23.61
C ALA A 340 -9.92 -26.81 -23.45
N ARG A 341 -8.87 -27.07 -22.65
CA ARG A 341 -7.82 -26.12 -22.26
C ARG A 341 -6.46 -26.81 -22.15
N GLN A 342 -5.37 -26.05 -22.05
CA GLN A 342 -4.06 -26.68 -21.80
C GLN A 342 -4.05 -27.48 -20.50
N MET A 343 -3.53 -28.70 -20.57
CA MET A 343 -3.28 -29.55 -19.40
C MET A 343 -2.03 -29.07 -18.66
N LEU A 344 -2.14 -27.84 -18.14
CA LEU A 344 -1.17 -27.16 -17.30
C LEU A 344 -1.86 -26.71 -16.01
N HIS A 345 -1.22 -26.99 -14.88
CA HIS A 345 -1.77 -26.72 -13.55
C HIS A 345 -0.68 -26.25 -12.59
N ALA A 346 -0.80 -25.05 -12.04
CA ALA A 346 0.06 -24.51 -11.00
C ALA A 346 -0.22 -25.21 -9.65
N SER A 347 0.36 -26.40 -9.48
CA SER A 347 0.13 -27.29 -8.33
C SER A 347 0.54 -26.70 -6.97
N SER A 348 1.65 -25.97 -6.91
CA SER A 348 2.14 -25.43 -5.65
C SER A 348 2.98 -24.19 -5.83
N ILE A 349 2.91 -23.33 -4.82
CA ILE A 349 3.72 -22.13 -4.70
C ILE A 349 4.24 -22.01 -3.27
N SER A 350 5.49 -21.60 -3.12
CA SER A 350 6.13 -21.38 -1.82
C SER A 350 6.95 -20.10 -1.85
N PHE A 351 6.80 -19.26 -0.83
CA PHE A 351 7.50 -17.98 -0.72
C PHE A 351 7.54 -17.51 0.73
N PRO A 352 8.53 -16.71 1.16
CA PRO A 352 8.48 -16.05 2.47
C PRO A 352 7.35 -15.02 2.49
N HIS A 353 6.58 -14.97 3.57
CA HIS A 353 5.59 -13.93 3.80
C HIS A 353 6.28 -12.55 3.71
N PRO A 354 5.77 -11.60 2.92
CA PRO A 354 6.46 -10.34 2.62
C PRO A 354 6.84 -9.55 3.89
N ASP A 355 5.97 -9.52 4.89
CA ASP A 355 6.23 -8.75 6.11
C ASP A 355 6.91 -9.55 7.24
N THR A 356 6.61 -10.84 7.40
CA THR A 356 7.04 -11.64 8.57
C THR A 356 8.18 -12.60 8.26
N GLY A 357 8.52 -12.81 6.98
CA GLY A 357 9.53 -13.78 6.55
C GLY A 357 9.13 -15.25 6.70
N ARG A 358 8.04 -15.58 7.40
CA ARG A 358 7.58 -16.97 7.58
C ARG A 358 7.23 -17.59 6.23
N VAL A 359 7.71 -18.81 5.98
CA VAL A 359 7.47 -19.49 4.70
C VAL A 359 6.00 -19.88 4.56
N ILE A 360 5.34 -19.36 3.53
CA ILE A 360 4.01 -19.75 3.09
C ILE A 360 4.15 -20.84 2.03
N ARG A 361 3.34 -21.89 2.14
CA ARG A 361 3.17 -22.93 1.12
C ARG A 361 1.69 -23.10 0.81
N ALA A 362 1.35 -23.03 -0.47
CA ALA A 362 0.01 -23.29 -0.95
C ALA A 362 0.04 -24.40 -2.01
N HIS A 363 -0.96 -25.29 -1.94
CA HIS A 363 -1.13 -26.40 -2.87
C HIS A 363 -2.55 -26.39 -3.44
N ALA A 364 -2.66 -26.44 -4.77
CA ALA A 364 -3.92 -26.61 -5.47
C ALA A 364 -4.08 -28.08 -5.86
N PRO A 365 -5.21 -28.74 -5.49
CA PRO A 365 -5.45 -30.12 -5.90
C PRO A 365 -5.67 -30.21 -7.42
N LEU A 366 -5.24 -31.32 -8.02
CA LEU A 366 -5.42 -31.56 -9.46
C LEU A 366 -6.91 -31.50 -9.84
N PRO A 367 -7.29 -30.64 -10.80
CA PRO A 367 -8.69 -30.46 -11.17
C PRO A 367 -9.24 -31.71 -11.89
N LYS A 368 -10.57 -31.84 -11.90
CA LYS A 368 -11.26 -33.06 -12.38
C LYS A 368 -10.94 -33.36 -13.85
N ASP A 369 -10.83 -32.34 -14.68
CA ASP A 369 -10.47 -32.43 -16.11
C ASP A 369 -9.04 -32.96 -16.31
N PHE A 370 -8.08 -32.45 -15.53
CA PHE A 370 -6.69 -32.91 -15.56
C PHE A 370 -6.58 -34.40 -15.18
N ARG A 371 -7.26 -34.82 -14.10
CA ARG A 371 -7.33 -36.24 -13.70
C ARG A 371 -8.02 -37.12 -14.73
N ARG A 372 -9.04 -36.61 -15.42
CA ARG A 372 -9.70 -37.31 -16.53
C ARG A 372 -8.72 -37.52 -17.68
N CYS A 373 -7.94 -36.51 -18.02
CA CYS A 373 -6.91 -36.60 -19.06
C CYS A 373 -5.79 -37.59 -18.70
N LEU A 374 -5.33 -37.61 -17.44
CA LEU A 374 -4.38 -38.63 -16.97
C LEU A 374 -4.92 -40.05 -17.20
N ARG A 375 -6.17 -40.32 -16.82
CA ARG A 375 -6.80 -41.63 -17.03
C ARG A 375 -6.96 -41.99 -18.51
N LEU A 376 -7.30 -41.01 -19.35
CA LEU A 376 -7.44 -41.19 -20.79
C LEU A 376 -6.12 -41.70 -21.41
N PHE A 377 -5.00 -41.10 -21.01
CA PHE A 377 -3.67 -41.53 -21.46
C PHE A 377 -3.07 -42.64 -20.60
N LYS A 378 -3.81 -43.23 -19.65
CA LYS A 378 -3.34 -44.27 -18.72
C LYS A 378 -2.06 -43.87 -17.96
N LEU A 379 -2.00 -42.62 -17.51
CA LEU A 379 -0.91 -42.03 -16.72
C LEU A 379 -1.31 -41.89 -15.24
N ARG A 380 -0.32 -41.97 -14.34
CA ARG A 380 -0.46 -41.76 -12.89
C ARG A 380 -0.66 -40.31 -12.51
#